data_AF-A0A1F6IL63-F1
#
_entry.id   AF-A0A1F6IL63-F1
#
_cell.length_a   1.000
_cell.length_b   1.000
_cell.length_c   1.000
_cell.angle_alpha   90.00
_cell.angle_beta   90.00
_cell.angle_gamma   90.00
#
_symmetry.space_group_name_H-M   'P 1'
#
loop_
_entity.id
_entity.type
_entity.pdbx_description
1 polymer ?
#
loop_
_entity_poly.entity_id
_entity_poly.type
_entity_poly.pdbx_seq_one_letter_code
_entity_poly.pdbx_strand_id
1 'polypeptide(L)'
;MLLVAMPFFLTVSPSLVIPHLATGMVSFLFFLGIVGVTRGRGMGMGDVKLAFVMGFLLGYPNVVVAFYAAFLTGAALSIILIIAKKKKLGDAIAFGPFLVIGFFIAFFLGDALKGILPL
;
A
#
# COMPACT_ATOMS: atom_id res chain seq x y z
N MET A 1 -16.49 -1.04 4.37
CA MET A 1 -15.74 -0.78 3.11
C MET A 1 -15.61 -2.03 2.25
N LEU A 2 -14.99 -3.14 2.72
CA LEU A 2 -14.93 -4.43 2.01
C LEU A 2 -16.32 -5.00 1.63
N LEU A 3 -17.29 -4.92 2.54
CA LEU A 3 -18.67 -5.39 2.34
C LEU A 3 -19.45 -4.64 1.25
N VAL A 4 -19.03 -3.41 0.92
CA VAL A 4 -19.65 -2.57 -0.12
C VAL A 4 -18.93 -2.68 -1.46
N ALA A 5 -17.62 -2.94 -1.44
CA ALA A 5 -16.81 -3.12 -2.65
C ALA A 5 -16.99 -4.51 -3.29
N MET A 6 -17.26 -5.54 -2.48
CA MET A 6 -17.38 -6.92 -2.97
C MET A 6 -18.57 -7.12 -3.94
N PRO A 7 -19.79 -6.60 -3.68
CA PRO A 7 -20.91 -6.71 -4.62
C PRO A 7 -20.65 -5.98 -5.94
N PHE A 8 -19.96 -4.84 -5.90
CA PHE A 8 -19.61 -4.05 -7.09
C PHE A 8 -18.60 -4.78 -7.99
N PHE A 9 -17.59 -5.44 -7.41
CA PHE A 9 -16.61 -6.23 -8.18
C PHE A 9 -17.22 -7.50 -8.79
N LEU A 10 -18.16 -8.14 -8.09
CA LEU A 10 -18.86 -9.35 -8.55
C LEU A 10 -19.85 -9.08 -9.68
N THR A 11 -20.48 -7.90 -9.75
CA THR A 11 -21.44 -7.54 -10.80
C THR A 11 -20.78 -6.95 -12.04
N VAL A 12 -19.61 -6.30 -11.92
CA VAL A 12 -18.96 -5.59 -13.03
C VAL A 12 -17.95 -6.47 -13.77
N SER A 13 -17.20 -7.38 -13.10
CA SER A 13 -16.16 -8.19 -13.78
C SER A 13 -15.78 -9.46 -12.98
N PRO A 14 -16.52 -10.58 -13.11
CA PRO A 14 -16.25 -11.80 -12.34
C PRO A 14 -14.84 -12.37 -12.50
N SER A 15 -14.25 -12.20 -13.70
CA SER A 15 -12.89 -12.65 -14.03
C SER A 15 -11.78 -11.86 -13.31
N LEU A 16 -12.06 -10.63 -12.87
CA LEU A 16 -11.07 -9.76 -12.22
C LEU A 16 -11.05 -9.91 -10.68
N VAL A 17 -12.03 -10.59 -10.09
CA VAL A 17 -12.08 -10.79 -8.64
C VAL A 17 -10.93 -11.65 -8.14
N ILE A 18 -10.59 -12.72 -8.87
CA ILE A 18 -9.49 -13.63 -8.53
C ILE A 18 -8.13 -12.92 -8.53
N PRO A 19 -7.72 -12.20 -9.59
CA PRO A 19 -6.43 -11.49 -9.58
C PRO A 19 -6.37 -10.38 -8.54
N HIS A 20 -7.47 -9.66 -8.28
CA HIS A 20 -7.51 -8.64 -7.23
C HIS A 20 -7.39 -9.23 -5.81
N LEU A 21 -8.02 -10.38 -5.57
CA LEU A 21 -7.87 -11.10 -4.31
C LEU A 21 -6.44 -11.64 -4.16
N ALA A 22 -5.87 -12.17 -5.24
CA ALA A 22 -4.48 -12.62 -5.26
C ALA A 22 -3.52 -11.47 -4.96
N THR A 23 -3.70 -10.29 -5.57
CA THR A 23 -2.85 -9.12 -5.30
C THR A 23 -3.02 -8.60 -3.87
N GLY A 24 -4.24 -8.62 -3.33
CA GLY A 24 -4.50 -8.36 -1.91
C GLY A 24 -3.74 -9.32 -0.99
N MET A 25 -3.82 -10.63 -1.27
CA MET A 25 -3.11 -11.66 -0.50
C MET A 25 -1.60 -11.53 -0.60
N VAL A 26 -1.05 -11.31 -1.81
CA VAL A 26 0.40 -11.11 -2.00
C VAL A 26 0.87 -9.89 -1.21
N SER A 27 0.12 -8.78 -1.27
CA SER A 27 0.43 -7.56 -0.52
C SER A 27 0.40 -7.79 0.99
N PHE A 28 -0.63 -8.48 1.48
CA PHE A 28 -0.75 -8.84 2.89
C PHE A 28 0.43 -9.68 3.36
N LEU A 29 0.76 -10.75 2.63
CA LEU A 29 1.86 -11.66 2.97
C LEU A 29 3.22 -10.93 2.94
N PHE A 30 3.44 -10.05 1.96
CA PHE A 30 4.65 -9.25 1.86
C PHE A 30 4.86 -8.37 3.10
N PHE A 31 3.86 -7.57 3.47
CA PHE A 31 3.97 -6.70 4.64
C PHE A 31 3.94 -7.48 5.97
N LEU A 32 3.22 -8.60 6.04
CA LEU A 32 3.26 -9.49 7.19
C LEU A 32 4.66 -10.09 7.39
N GLY A 33 5.35 -10.46 6.30
CA GLY A 33 6.74 -10.90 6.33
C GLY A 33 7.67 -9.83 6.94
N ILE A 34 7.49 -8.56 6.55
CA ILE A 34 8.24 -7.44 7.13
C ILE A 34 7.95 -7.31 8.63
N VAL A 35 6.69 -7.41 9.05
CA VAL A 35 6.33 -7.37 10.48
C VAL A 35 6.95 -8.53 11.25
N GLY A 36 6.95 -9.74 10.68
CA GLY A 36 7.58 -10.93 11.28
C GLY A 36 9.09 -10.77 11.46
N VAL A 37 9.80 -10.32 10.42
CA VAL A 37 11.26 -10.10 10.47
C VAL A 37 11.63 -8.98 11.44
N THR A 38 10.84 -7.90 11.47
CA THR A 38 11.08 -6.75 12.36
C THR A 38 10.54 -6.95 13.78
N ARG A 39 9.95 -8.12 14.08
CA ARG A 39 9.26 -8.42 15.35
C ARG A 39 8.23 -7.35 15.75
N GLY A 40 7.55 -6.77 14.76
CA GLY A 40 6.57 -5.70 14.95
C GLY A 40 7.14 -4.33 15.30
N ARG A 41 8.47 -4.14 15.28
CA ARG A 41 9.10 -2.84 15.56
C ARG A 41 9.10 -1.89 14.36
N GLY A 42 9.09 -2.44 13.14
CA GLY A 42 9.18 -1.63 11.92
C GLY A 42 7.83 -1.10 11.44
N MET A 43 6.79 -1.94 11.49
CA MET A 43 5.47 -1.63 10.92
C MET A 43 4.36 -2.20 11.79
N GLY A 44 3.24 -1.47 11.89
CA GLY A 44 2.08 -1.90 12.67
C GLY A 44 1.21 -2.91 11.92
N MET A 45 0.49 -3.76 12.65
CA MET A 45 -0.46 -4.71 12.05
C MET A 45 -1.62 -4.01 11.31
N GLY A 46 -1.92 -2.75 11.66
CA GLY A 46 -2.86 -1.92 10.92
C GLY A 46 -2.44 -1.68 9.47
N ASP A 47 -1.14 -1.42 9.24
CA ASP A 47 -0.58 -1.14 7.92
C ASP A 47 -0.65 -2.38 7.01
N VAL A 48 -0.45 -3.57 7.59
CA VAL A 48 -0.61 -4.86 6.88
C VAL A 48 -2.05 -5.07 6.40
N LYS A 49 -3.04 -4.74 7.24
CA LYS A 49 -4.46 -4.81 6.85
C LYS A 49 -4.80 -3.78 5.78
N LEU A 50 -4.24 -2.58 5.85
CA LEU A 50 -4.40 -1.57 4.82
C LEU A 50 -3.81 -2.04 3.48
N ALA A 51 -2.62 -2.66 3.49
CA ALA A 51 -2.01 -3.21 2.29
C ALA A 51 -2.88 -4.30 1.62
N PHE A 52 -3.56 -5.15 2.41
CA PHE A 52 -4.53 -6.12 1.88
C PHE A 52 -5.69 -5.42 1.16
N VAL A 53 -6.30 -4.43 1.82
CA VAL A 53 -7.42 -3.66 1.26
C VAL A 53 -6.99 -2.91 -0.01
N MET A 54 -5.81 -2.31 0.00
CA MET A 54 -5.25 -1.62 -1.16
C MET A 54 -5.00 -2.58 -2.32
N GLY A 55 -4.41 -3.75 -2.06
CA GLY A 55 -4.17 -4.76 -3.09
C GLY A 55 -5.46 -5.33 -3.68
N PHE A 56 -6.52 -5.46 -2.88
CA PHE A 56 -7.84 -5.86 -3.35
C PHE A 56 -8.52 -4.77 -4.20
N LEU A 57 -8.48 -3.51 -3.74
CA LEU A 57 -9.15 -2.40 -4.41
C LEU A 57 -8.45 -1.95 -5.70
N LEU A 58 -7.12 -1.84 -5.68
CA LEU A 58 -6.36 -1.32 -6.81
C LEU A 58 -6.00 -2.39 -7.83
N GLY A 59 -5.77 -3.62 -7.39
CA GLY A 59 -5.25 -4.69 -8.26
C GLY A 59 -3.85 -4.39 -8.80
N TYR A 60 -3.33 -5.32 -9.59
CA TYR A 60 -2.07 -5.12 -10.32
C TYR A 60 -2.35 -4.41 -11.66
N PRO A 61 -1.50 -3.47 -12.12
CA PRO A 61 -0.23 -3.00 -11.52
C PRO A 61 -0.38 -1.85 -10.51
N ASN A 62 -1.57 -1.27 -10.36
CA ASN A 62 -1.79 -0.04 -9.59
C ASN A 62 -1.39 -0.13 -8.11
N VAL A 63 -1.50 -1.30 -7.49
CA VAL A 63 -1.06 -1.52 -6.11
C VAL A 63 0.45 -1.27 -5.94
N VAL A 64 1.26 -1.60 -6.96
CA VAL A 64 2.72 -1.39 -6.94
C VAL A 64 3.02 0.10 -6.97
N VAL A 65 2.32 0.85 -7.81
CA VAL A 65 2.41 2.31 -7.88
C VAL A 65 2.04 2.94 -6.53
N ALA A 66 0.98 2.43 -5.88
CA ALA A 66 0.55 2.92 -4.58
C ALA A 66 1.61 2.70 -3.50
N PHE A 67 2.18 1.50 -3.42
CA PHE A 67 3.22 1.20 -2.45
C PHE A 67 4.50 1.99 -2.75
N TYR A 68 4.88 2.12 -4.01
CA TYR A 68 6.03 2.93 -4.40
C TYR A 68 5.86 4.40 -3.97
N ALA A 69 4.71 5.01 -4.24
CA ALA A 69 4.40 6.37 -3.80
C ALA A 69 4.38 6.50 -2.27
N ALA A 70 3.83 5.50 -1.57
CA ALA A 70 3.83 5.45 -0.09
C ALA A 70 5.25 5.38 0.48
N PHE A 71 6.12 4.54 -0.08
CA PHE A 71 7.52 4.44 0.33
C PHE A 71 8.28 5.73 0.04
N LEU A 72 8.09 6.34 -1.13
CA LEU A 72 8.78 7.57 -1.51
C LEU A 72 8.38 8.74 -0.60
N THR A 73 7.08 8.93 -0.37
CA THR A 73 6.57 9.99 0.51
C THR A 73 6.97 9.75 1.97
N GLY A 74 6.87 8.50 2.44
CA GLY A 74 7.29 8.12 3.79
C GLY A 74 8.79 8.31 4.01
N ALA A 75 9.63 7.92 3.05
CA ALA A 75 11.08 8.09 3.11
C ALA A 75 11.46 9.59 3.11
N ALA A 76 10.88 10.38 2.21
CA ALA A 76 11.14 11.82 2.12
C ALA A 76 10.82 12.52 3.45
N LEU A 77 9.64 12.25 4.04
CA LEU A 77 9.27 12.85 5.32
C LEU A 77 10.11 12.35 6.49
N SER A 78 10.48 11.06 6.48
CA SER A 78 11.39 10.50 7.50
C SER A 78 12.75 11.19 7.47
N ILE A 79 13.32 11.39 6.28
CA ILE A 79 14.60 12.10 6.09
C ILE A 79 14.48 13.54 6.58
N ILE A 80 13.41 14.26 6.21
CA ILE A 80 13.18 15.64 6.65
C ILE A 80 13.10 15.72 8.19
N LEU A 81 12.40 14.79 8.84
CA LEU A 81 12.27 14.75 10.30
C LEU A 81 13.60 14.44 11.01
N ILE A 82 14.43 13.58 10.42
CA ILE A 82 15.77 13.26 10.93
C ILE A 82 16.69 14.49 10.81
N ILE A 83 16.70 15.16 9.64
CA ILE A 83 17.49 16.39 9.42
C ILE A 83 17.03 17.51 10.36
N ALA A 84 15.71 17.65 10.56
CA ALA A 84 15.13 18.60 11.51
C ALA A 84 15.35 18.21 12.99
N LYS A 85 16.09 17.13 13.27
CA LYS A 85 16.37 16.59 14.62
C LYS A 85 15.12 16.32 15.46
N LYS A 86 13.95 16.13 14.83
CA LYS A 86 12.69 15.79 15.50
C LYS A 86 12.53 14.29 15.73
N LYS A 87 13.27 13.46 14.98
CA LYS A 87 13.29 12.00 15.07
C LYS A 87 14.72 11.50 14.95
N LYS A 88 15.03 10.36 15.56
CA LYS A 88 16.31 9.67 15.45
C LYS A 88 16.21 8.52 14.44
N LEU A 89 17.36 8.12 13.88
CA LEU A 89 17.47 6.88 13.13
C LEU A 89 17.02 5.72 14.02
N GLY A 90 16.03 4.96 13.56
CA GLY A 90 15.42 3.85 14.30
C GLY A 90 14.14 4.19 15.07
N ASP A 91 13.72 5.46 15.11
CA ASP A 91 12.40 5.81 15.64
C ASP A 91 11.30 5.27 14.73
N ALA A 92 10.29 4.64 15.32
CA ALA A 92 9.13 4.17 14.57
C ALA A 92 8.31 5.35 14.04
N ILE A 93 7.96 5.28 12.77
CA ILE A 93 7.04 6.20 12.09
C ILE A 93 5.90 5.35 11.54
N ALA A 94 4.66 5.74 11.86
CA ALA A 94 3.49 5.04 11.35
C ALA A 94 3.44 5.14 9.83
N PHE A 95 3.40 4.00 9.14
CA PHE A 95 3.41 3.97 7.67
C PHE A 95 2.01 4.13 7.06
N GLY A 96 0.97 3.84 7.83
CA GLY A 96 -0.44 3.95 7.42
C GLY A 96 -0.83 5.25 6.72
N PRO A 97 -0.46 6.45 7.22
CA PRO A 97 -0.76 7.71 6.54
C PRO A 97 -0.16 7.78 5.13
N PHE A 98 1.06 7.26 4.94
CA PHE A 98 1.71 7.24 3.62
C PHE A 98 1.09 6.21 2.69
N LEU A 99 0.64 5.07 3.21
CA LEU A 99 -0.16 4.11 2.44
C LEU A 99 -1.44 4.74 1.92
N VAL A 100 -2.15 5.53 2.73
CA VAL A 100 -3.37 6.22 2.30
C VAL A 100 -3.06 7.27 1.21
N ILE A 101 -1.98 8.02 1.36
CA ILE A 101 -1.54 8.98 0.33
C ILE A 101 -1.21 8.23 -0.98
N GLY A 102 -0.42 7.16 -0.90
CA GLY A 102 -0.08 6.31 -2.03
C GLY A 102 -1.30 5.70 -2.71
N PHE A 103 -2.31 5.28 -1.93
CA PHE A 103 -3.59 4.81 -2.45
C PHE A 103 -4.27 5.86 -3.31
N PHE A 104 -4.43 7.09 -2.81
CA PHE A 104 -5.08 8.15 -3.58
C PHE A 104 -4.29 8.53 -4.83
N ILE A 105 -2.96 8.56 -4.75
CA ILE A 105 -2.10 8.80 -5.92
C ILE A 105 -2.34 7.71 -6.98
N ALA A 106 -2.31 6.44 -6.60
CA ALA A 106 -2.54 5.35 -7.54
C ALA A 106 -3.99 5.26 -8.02
N PHE A 107 -4.95 5.66 -7.21
CA PHE A 107 -6.37 5.62 -7.57
C PHE A 107 -6.71 6.68 -8.63
N PHE A 108 -6.20 7.91 -8.48
CA PHE A 108 -6.47 9.00 -9.43
C PHE A 108 -5.48 9.07 -10.59
N LEU A 109 -4.23 8.70 -10.34
CA LEU A 109 -3.12 8.88 -11.27
C LEU A 109 -2.55 7.55 -11.80
N GLY A 110 -3.06 6.41 -11.32
CA GLY A 110 -2.57 5.08 -11.72
C GLY A 110 -2.67 4.84 -13.22
N ASP A 111 -3.78 5.25 -13.85
CA ASP A 111 -3.95 5.07 -15.30
C ASP A 111 -2.99 5.92 -16.14
N ALA A 112 -2.63 7.12 -15.66
CA ALA A 112 -1.59 7.94 -16.29
C ALA A 112 -0.18 7.37 -16.05
N LEU A 113 0.06 6.75 -14.88
CA LEU A 113 1.33 6.14 -14.50
C LEU A 113 1.59 4.78 -15.18
N LYS A 114 0.54 4.05 -15.59
CA LYS A 114 0.66 2.81 -16.39
C LYS A 114 1.45 3.00 -17.68
N GLY A 115 1.38 4.20 -18.29
CA GLY A 115 2.14 4.51 -19.50
C GLY A 115 3.61 4.87 -19.26
N ILE A 116 4.01 5.13 -18.01
CA ILE A 116 5.35 5.59 -17.63
C ILE A 116 6.17 4.47 -16.96
N LEU A 117 5.52 3.59 -16.19
CA LEU A 117 6.18 2.43 -15.63
C LEU A 117 6.24 1.28 -16.65
N PRO A 118 7.41 0.68 -16.90
CA PRO A 118 7.55 -0.50 -17.74
C PRO A 118 7.09 -1.75 -16.95
N LEU A 119 5.79 -1.87 -16.72
CA LEU A 119 5.15 -3.03 -16.07
C LEU A 119 4.19 -3.72 -17.04
#